data_AF-A0A9D5Z7P7-F1
#
_entry.id   AF-A0A9D5Z7P7-F1
#
_cell.length_a   1.000
_cell.length_b   1.000
_cell.length_c   1.000
_cell.angle_alpha   90.00
_cell.angle_beta   90.00
_cell.angle_gamma   90.00
#
_symmetry.space_group_name_H-M   'P 1'
#
loop_
_entity.id
_entity.type
_entity.pdbx_description
1 polymer ?
#
loop_
_entity_poly.entity_id
_entity_poly.type
_entity_poly.pdbx_seq_one_letter_code
_entity_poly.pdbx_strand_id
1 'polypeptide(L)'
;MAMQILSACVGCYACVDLCPVGAISVKGDLFRIDAQVCCTCEGYHELPQCAEICPSEGALATTDGVVLHAPGFLTGIPLLGAYDPARREEKDEIYQLLMANCSKSESESGWMAELVAISSLGNNHLWQDMGLPSRQQLSALMQNYFAPLAARNDRDMKWKKFFYKELCDQEGLRSCLAPSCADCCDYAPCFGPEL
;
A
#
# COMPACT_ATOMS: atom_id res chain seq x y z
N MET A 1 -15.12 -17.89 -7.56
CA MET A 1 -14.76 -16.46 -7.61
C MET A 1 -14.68 -16.05 -9.07
N ALA A 2 -14.90 -14.78 -9.40
CA ALA A 2 -14.81 -14.29 -10.78
C ALA A 2 -14.04 -12.98 -10.86
N MET A 3 -13.59 -12.66 -12.07
CA MET A 3 -12.97 -11.37 -12.38
C MET A 3 -14.05 -10.34 -12.74
N GLN A 4 -13.75 -9.06 -12.50
CA GLN A 4 -14.61 -7.92 -12.83
C GLN A 4 -13.78 -6.82 -13.47
N ILE A 5 -14.36 -6.14 -14.49
CA ILE A 5 -13.77 -4.94 -15.10
C ILE A 5 -14.43 -3.69 -14.50
N LEU A 6 -13.62 -2.72 -14.10
CA LEU A 6 -14.00 -1.46 -13.46
C LEU A 6 -13.93 -0.29 -14.46
N SER A 7 -14.24 0.93 -13.98
CA SER A 7 -14.31 2.15 -14.79
C SER A 7 -12.95 2.63 -15.33
N ALA A 8 -11.83 2.13 -14.82
CA ALA A 8 -10.49 2.46 -15.31
C ALA A 8 -10.13 1.73 -16.62
N CYS A 9 -11.01 0.87 -17.16
CA CYS A 9 -10.83 0.25 -18.46
C CYS A 9 -10.75 1.32 -19.57
N VAL A 10 -9.84 1.13 -20.53
CA VAL A 10 -9.62 2.06 -21.65
C VAL A 10 -10.06 1.50 -23.01
N GLY A 11 -10.72 0.35 -23.05
CA GLY A 11 -11.25 -0.20 -24.31
C GLY A 11 -10.18 -0.68 -25.31
N CYS A 12 -9.01 -1.13 -24.84
CA CYS A 12 -7.86 -1.48 -25.69
C CYS A 12 -7.91 -2.82 -26.44
N TYR A 13 -8.96 -3.63 -26.22
CA TYR A 13 -9.16 -4.97 -26.80
C TYR A 13 -8.16 -6.08 -26.42
N ALA A 14 -7.12 -5.79 -25.63
CA ALA A 14 -6.05 -6.74 -25.34
C ALA A 14 -6.51 -8.05 -24.64
N CYS A 15 -7.56 -7.99 -23.81
CA CYS A 15 -7.98 -9.12 -22.99
C CYS A 15 -9.00 -10.06 -23.65
N VAL A 16 -9.67 -9.63 -24.72
CA VAL A 16 -10.86 -10.32 -25.28
C VAL A 16 -10.52 -11.73 -25.73
N ASP A 17 -9.48 -11.86 -26.55
CA ASP A 17 -9.09 -13.13 -27.17
C ASP A 17 -8.29 -14.05 -26.22
N LEU A 18 -7.86 -13.54 -25.06
CA LEU A 18 -7.11 -14.30 -24.08
C LEU A 18 -8.00 -15.04 -23.06
N CYS A 19 -9.29 -14.75 -23.01
CA CYS A 19 -10.19 -15.42 -22.07
C CYS A 19 -10.53 -16.83 -22.58
N PRO A 20 -10.08 -17.90 -21.90
CA PRO A 20 -10.21 -19.28 -22.42
C PRO A 20 -11.67 -19.75 -22.49
N VAL A 21 -12.55 -19.14 -21.70
CA VAL A 21 -13.98 -19.46 -21.62
C VAL A 21 -14.86 -18.38 -22.26
N GLY A 22 -14.28 -17.38 -22.92
CA GLY A 22 -15.03 -16.33 -23.61
C GLY A 22 -15.93 -15.48 -22.70
N ALA A 23 -15.55 -15.30 -21.43
CA ALA A 23 -16.35 -14.56 -20.45
C ALA A 23 -16.33 -13.03 -20.66
N ILE A 24 -15.50 -12.50 -21.56
CA ILE A 24 -15.30 -11.05 -21.76
C ILE A 24 -16.10 -10.59 -22.98
N SER A 25 -16.92 -9.55 -22.80
CA SER A 25 -17.79 -8.98 -23.83
C SER A 25 -17.73 -7.45 -23.86
N VAL A 26 -18.08 -6.87 -25.01
CA VAL A 26 -18.14 -5.42 -25.20
C VAL A 26 -19.39 -4.84 -24.52
N LYS A 27 -19.23 -3.73 -23.80
CA LYS A 27 -20.30 -2.95 -23.17
C LYS A 27 -20.05 -1.45 -23.43
N GLY A 28 -20.62 -0.93 -24.51
CA GLY A 28 -20.30 0.41 -25.01
C GLY A 28 -18.87 0.45 -25.54
N ASP A 29 -18.09 1.45 -25.13
CA ASP A 29 -16.66 1.57 -25.49
C ASP A 29 -15.73 0.77 -24.54
N LEU A 30 -16.29 0.12 -23.52
CA LEU A 30 -15.56 -0.64 -22.51
C LEU A 30 -15.88 -2.13 -22.56
N PHE A 31 -15.25 -2.91 -21.69
CA PHE A 31 -15.47 -4.34 -21.57
C PHE A 31 -16.16 -4.71 -20.26
N ARG A 32 -16.81 -5.87 -20.26
CA ARG A 32 -17.42 -6.49 -19.09
C ARG A 32 -17.06 -7.97 -19.05
N ILE A 33 -16.85 -8.48 -17.85
CA ILE A 33 -16.72 -9.93 -17.59
C ILE A 33 -18.06 -10.45 -17.07
N ASP A 34 -18.53 -11.56 -17.65
CA ASP A 34 -19.64 -12.33 -17.10
C ASP A 34 -19.14 -13.22 -15.96
N ALA A 35 -19.57 -12.90 -14.73
CA ALA A 35 -19.18 -13.61 -13.53
C ALA A 35 -19.69 -15.06 -13.48
N GLN A 36 -20.75 -15.40 -14.22
CA GLN A 36 -21.27 -16.77 -14.28
C GLN A 36 -20.43 -17.67 -15.20
N VAL A 37 -19.73 -17.07 -16.17
CA VAL A 37 -18.89 -17.79 -17.15
C VAL A 37 -17.42 -17.80 -16.73
N CYS A 38 -16.97 -16.73 -16.06
CA CYS A 38 -15.58 -16.58 -15.66
C CYS A 38 -15.11 -17.69 -14.70
N CYS A 39 -14.10 -18.45 -15.14
CA CYS A 39 -13.45 -19.48 -14.33
C CYS A 39 -12.14 -19.00 -13.67
N THR A 40 -11.84 -17.70 -13.67
CA THR A 40 -10.53 -17.15 -13.23
C THR A 40 -9.31 -17.79 -13.91
N CYS A 41 -9.50 -18.35 -15.11
CA CYS A 41 -8.52 -19.17 -15.85
C CYS A 41 -8.10 -20.48 -15.14
N GLU A 42 -8.80 -20.90 -14.09
CA GLU A 42 -8.57 -22.17 -13.42
C GLU A 42 -8.75 -23.33 -14.41
N GLY A 43 -7.77 -24.25 -14.43
CA GLY A 43 -7.73 -25.35 -15.38
C GLY A 43 -7.18 -24.99 -16.77
N TYR A 44 -6.83 -23.73 -17.03
CA TYR A 44 -6.25 -23.27 -18.30
C TYR A 44 -4.88 -22.62 -18.10
N HIS A 45 -4.74 -21.73 -17.12
CA HIS A 45 -3.51 -20.99 -16.82
C HIS A 45 -3.31 -20.85 -15.31
N GLU A 46 -2.07 -20.62 -14.89
CA GLU A 46 -1.74 -20.36 -13.48
C GLU A 46 -2.29 -19.01 -12.99
N LEU A 47 -2.35 -18.01 -13.87
CA LEU A 47 -2.81 -16.65 -13.56
C LEU A 47 -3.91 -16.20 -14.53
N PRO A 48 -4.84 -15.32 -14.11
CA PRO A 48 -5.87 -14.76 -14.97
C PRO A 48 -5.27 -13.97 -16.15
N GLN A 49 -5.44 -14.46 -17.37
CA GLN A 49 -4.81 -13.87 -18.56
C GLN A 49 -5.29 -12.45 -18.87
N CYS A 50 -6.54 -12.13 -18.51
CA CYS A 50 -7.05 -10.76 -18.64
C CYS A 50 -6.31 -9.77 -17.72
N ALA A 51 -5.82 -10.22 -16.55
CA ALA A 51 -4.96 -9.42 -15.69
C ALA A 51 -3.58 -9.26 -16.33
N GLU A 52 -2.92 -10.35 -16.70
CA GLU A 52 -1.54 -10.32 -17.22
C GLU A 52 -1.32 -9.35 -18.40
N ILE A 53 -2.33 -9.14 -19.24
CA ILE A 53 -2.23 -8.26 -20.41
C ILE A 53 -2.82 -6.86 -20.21
N CYS A 54 -3.54 -6.60 -19.11
CA CYS A 54 -4.28 -5.36 -18.97
C CYS A 54 -3.31 -4.17 -18.83
N PRO A 55 -3.37 -3.16 -19.73
CA PRO A 55 -2.45 -2.03 -19.69
C PRO A 55 -2.89 -0.93 -18.71
N SER A 56 -4.01 -1.14 -17.99
CA SER A 56 -4.66 -0.10 -17.18
C SER A 56 -4.67 -0.50 -15.71
N GLU A 57 -4.06 0.35 -14.88
CA GLU A 57 -4.08 0.19 -13.43
C GLU A 57 -5.50 0.36 -12.88
N GLY A 58 -5.89 -0.50 -11.93
CA GLY A 58 -7.19 -0.47 -11.28
C GLY A 58 -8.38 -0.83 -12.18
N ALA A 59 -8.15 -1.30 -13.41
CA ALA A 59 -9.22 -1.66 -14.34
C ALA A 59 -9.82 -3.04 -14.06
N LEU A 60 -9.17 -3.86 -13.22
CA LEU A 60 -9.60 -5.21 -12.89
C LEU A 60 -9.71 -5.37 -11.37
N ALA A 61 -10.70 -6.14 -10.95
CA ALA A 61 -10.83 -6.58 -9.57
C ALA A 61 -11.39 -8.01 -9.53
N THR A 62 -11.20 -8.67 -8.40
CA THR A 62 -11.96 -9.87 -8.07
C THR A 62 -13.35 -9.50 -7.56
N THR A 63 -14.32 -10.43 -7.61
CA THR A 63 -15.69 -10.21 -7.10
C THR A 63 -15.77 -9.87 -5.60
N ASP A 64 -14.75 -10.21 -4.83
CA ASP A 64 -14.56 -9.86 -3.42
C ASP A 64 -13.90 -8.48 -3.21
N GLY A 65 -13.64 -7.74 -4.29
CA GLY A 65 -13.20 -6.34 -4.26
C GLY A 65 -11.70 -6.14 -4.24
N VAL A 66 -10.89 -7.17 -4.47
CA VAL A 66 -9.44 -7.04 -4.58
C VAL A 66 -9.09 -6.48 -5.95
N VAL A 67 -8.66 -5.22 -5.99
CA VAL A 67 -8.24 -4.54 -7.23
C VAL A 67 -6.88 -5.06 -7.67
N LEU A 68 -6.77 -5.48 -8.93
CA LEU A 68 -5.54 -5.92 -9.58
C LEU A 68 -4.90 -4.75 -10.31
N HIS A 69 -3.57 -4.80 -10.46
CA HIS A 69 -2.76 -3.70 -10.99
C HIS A 69 -3.10 -2.39 -10.30
N ALA A 70 -3.10 -2.39 -8.97
CA ALA A 70 -3.36 -1.17 -8.23
C ALA A 70 -2.35 -0.07 -8.63
N PRO A 71 -2.72 1.22 -8.49
CA PRO A 71 -1.90 2.32 -8.99
C PRO A 71 -0.42 2.23 -8.56
N GLY A 72 0.50 2.34 -9.51
CA GLY A 72 1.95 2.16 -9.30
C GLY A 72 2.48 0.73 -9.48
N PHE A 73 1.62 -0.26 -9.74
CA PHE A 73 2.04 -1.62 -10.07
C PHE A 73 2.81 -1.69 -11.40
N LEU A 74 2.34 -0.97 -12.44
CA LEU A 74 2.96 -1.01 -13.78
C LEU A 74 4.23 -0.16 -13.88
N THR A 75 4.46 0.73 -12.92
CA THR A 75 5.69 1.53 -12.84
C THR A 75 6.85 0.80 -12.15
N GLY A 76 6.63 -0.43 -11.67
CA GLY A 76 7.63 -1.23 -10.96
C GLY A 76 7.97 -0.69 -9.57
N ILE A 77 7.14 0.21 -9.04
CA ILE A 77 7.29 0.70 -7.67
C ILE A 77 6.70 -0.38 -6.74
N PRO A 78 7.43 -0.89 -5.72
CA PRO A 78 7.06 -2.12 -4.98
C PRO A 78 5.79 -2.05 -4.12
N LEU A 79 5.00 -0.98 -4.23
CA LEU A 79 4.02 -0.58 -3.23
C LEU A 79 2.92 -1.61 -3.01
N LEU A 80 2.62 -2.47 -3.98
CA LEU A 80 1.44 -3.34 -3.91
C LEU A 80 1.74 -4.84 -4.01
N GLY A 81 3.00 -5.24 -4.21
CA GLY A 81 3.39 -6.66 -4.11
C GLY A 81 3.44 -7.19 -2.66
N ALA A 82 3.35 -6.30 -1.67
CA ALA A 82 3.47 -6.61 -0.24
C ALA A 82 2.17 -6.37 0.56
N TYR A 83 1.05 -6.02 -0.10
CA TYR A 83 -0.22 -5.76 0.59
C TYR A 83 -0.93 -7.08 0.93
N ASP A 84 -0.70 -7.58 2.16
CA ASP A 84 -1.51 -8.63 2.75
C ASP A 84 -2.87 -8.04 3.19
N PRO A 85 -4.00 -8.48 2.62
CA PRO A 85 -5.33 -8.03 3.02
C PRO A 85 -5.61 -8.21 4.52
N ALA A 86 -4.95 -9.19 5.17
CA ALA A 86 -5.07 -9.43 6.60
C ALA A 86 -4.51 -8.28 7.46
N ARG A 87 -3.64 -7.42 6.90
CA ARG A 87 -3.03 -6.28 7.59
C ARG A 87 -3.69 -4.94 7.24
N ARG A 88 -4.91 -4.97 6.72
CA ARG A 88 -5.69 -3.78 6.37
C ARG A 88 -5.90 -2.85 7.57
N GLU A 89 -6.28 -3.39 8.72
CA GLU A 89 -6.54 -2.61 9.93
C GLU A 89 -5.30 -1.81 10.35
N GLU A 90 -4.13 -2.47 10.39
CA GLU A 90 -2.84 -1.84 10.68
C GLU A 90 -2.50 -0.71 9.70
N LYS A 91 -2.72 -0.94 8.40
CA LYS A 91 -2.52 0.11 7.38
C LYS A 91 -3.47 1.30 7.60
N ASP A 92 -4.73 1.03 7.94
CA ASP A 92 -5.73 2.08 8.15
C ASP A 92 -5.41 2.90 9.41
N GLU A 93 -4.94 2.28 10.49
CA GLU A 93 -4.47 2.97 11.71
C GLU A 93 -3.28 3.92 11.42
N ILE A 94 -2.26 3.44 10.70
CA ILE A 94 -1.11 4.27 10.32
C ILE A 94 -1.57 5.41 9.40
N TYR A 95 -2.46 5.15 8.45
CA TYR A 95 -3.02 6.19 7.58
C TYR A 95 -3.74 7.27 8.40
N GLN A 96 -4.58 6.89 9.36
CA GLN A 96 -5.28 7.85 10.22
C GLN A 96 -4.31 8.64 11.10
N LEU A 97 -3.27 8.01 11.63
CA LEU A 97 -2.20 8.69 12.37
C LEU A 97 -1.52 9.76 11.49
N LEU A 98 -1.20 9.44 10.25
CA LEU A 98 -0.56 10.37 9.31
C LEU A 98 -1.50 11.52 8.95
N MET A 99 -2.75 11.24 8.62
CA MET A 99 -3.74 12.25 8.26
C MET A 99 -4.07 13.19 9.42
N ALA A 100 -4.12 12.69 10.66
CA ALA A 100 -4.28 13.52 11.86
C ALA A 100 -3.10 14.49 12.08
N ASN A 101 -1.97 14.29 11.40
CA ASN A 101 -0.76 15.09 11.51
C ASN A 101 -0.36 15.73 10.17
N CYS A 102 -1.29 15.92 9.23
CA CYS A 102 -1.00 16.52 7.93
C CYS A 102 -0.56 18.00 8.05
N SER A 103 0.40 18.40 7.23
CA SER A 103 0.91 19.79 7.14
C SER A 103 0.49 20.52 5.87
N LYS A 104 -0.05 19.77 4.90
CA LYS A 104 -0.55 20.28 3.61
C LYS A 104 -2.05 20.05 3.51
N SER A 105 -2.61 20.37 2.35
CA SER A 105 -4.02 20.05 2.06
C SER A 105 -4.28 18.54 2.15
N GLU A 106 -5.54 18.18 2.38
CA GLU A 106 -5.98 16.78 2.49
C GLU A 106 -5.68 15.98 1.21
N SER A 107 -5.89 16.58 0.03
CA SER A 107 -5.61 15.92 -1.25
C SER A 107 -4.10 15.71 -1.48
N GLU A 108 -3.25 16.65 -1.08
CA GLU A 108 -1.80 16.52 -1.20
C GLU A 108 -1.19 15.59 -0.17
N SER A 109 -1.78 15.50 1.03
CA SER A 109 -1.29 14.63 2.10
C SER A 109 -1.84 13.21 1.97
N GLY A 110 -3.05 13.05 1.43
CA GLY A 110 -3.75 11.76 1.37
C GLY A 110 -3.00 10.70 0.57
N TRP A 111 -2.55 11.02 -0.64
CA TRP A 111 -1.79 10.05 -1.46
C TRP A 111 -0.44 9.70 -0.81
N MET A 112 0.19 10.66 -0.15
CA MET A 112 1.45 10.43 0.57
C MET A 112 1.23 9.59 1.84
N ALA A 113 0.13 9.82 2.55
CA ALA A 113 -0.22 9.07 3.74
C ALA A 113 -0.52 7.62 3.38
N GLU A 114 -1.25 7.41 2.29
CA GLU A 114 -1.53 6.08 1.72
C GLU A 114 -0.21 5.36 1.39
N LEU A 115 0.70 6.06 0.70
CA LEU A 115 2.01 5.54 0.32
C LEU A 115 2.84 5.09 1.53
N VAL A 116 2.95 5.95 2.54
CA VAL A 116 3.70 5.67 3.77
C VAL A 116 3.06 4.53 4.57
N ALA A 117 1.73 4.51 4.68
CA ALA A 117 1.01 3.49 5.43
C ALA A 117 1.17 2.10 4.79
N ILE A 118 1.02 2.00 3.46
CA ILE A 118 1.23 0.75 2.73
C ILE A 118 2.70 0.29 2.86
N SER A 119 3.66 1.19 2.62
CA SER A 119 5.10 0.86 2.72
C SER A 119 5.52 0.47 4.14
N SER A 120 4.77 0.89 5.16
CA SER A 120 5.02 0.51 6.56
C SER A 120 4.81 -0.98 6.80
N LEU A 121 3.96 -1.64 6.01
CA LEU A 121 3.72 -3.07 6.11
C LEU A 121 4.83 -3.94 5.50
N GLY A 122 5.74 -3.36 4.71
CA GLY A 122 6.84 -4.09 4.09
C GLY A 122 7.84 -4.66 5.10
N ASN A 123 8.68 -5.59 4.65
CA ASN A 123 9.65 -6.29 5.51
C ASN A 123 10.99 -5.54 5.68
N ASN A 124 11.24 -4.48 4.91
CA ASN A 124 12.49 -3.73 4.95
C ASN A 124 12.35 -2.44 5.77
N HIS A 125 13.37 -1.59 5.73
CA HIS A 125 13.26 -0.23 6.26
C HIS A 125 12.27 0.58 5.42
N LEU A 126 11.50 1.48 6.06
CA LEU A 126 10.44 2.23 5.38
C LEU A 126 10.95 3.00 4.16
N TRP A 127 12.15 3.57 4.24
CA TRP A 127 12.72 4.30 3.11
C TRP A 127 13.06 3.37 1.93
N GLN A 128 13.44 2.11 2.18
CA GLN A 128 13.69 1.11 1.14
C GLN A 128 12.37 0.68 0.48
N ASP A 129 11.35 0.39 1.29
CA ASP A 129 10.02 -0.01 0.80
C ASP A 129 9.33 1.13 0.02
N MET A 130 9.64 2.39 0.35
CA MET A 130 9.22 3.57 -0.41
C MET A 130 10.10 3.88 -1.63
N GLY A 131 11.17 3.12 -1.87
CA GLY A 131 12.11 3.37 -2.98
C GLY A 131 12.94 4.65 -2.84
N LEU A 132 13.09 5.18 -1.63
CA LEU A 132 13.90 6.36 -1.34
C LEU A 132 15.39 6.00 -1.28
N PRO A 133 16.31 6.95 -1.52
CA PRO A 133 17.74 6.65 -1.56
C PRO A 133 18.38 6.54 -0.17
N SER A 134 17.80 7.16 0.86
CA SER A 134 18.23 6.99 2.25
C SER A 134 17.16 7.41 3.25
N ARG A 135 17.41 7.07 4.51
CA ARG A 135 16.60 7.48 5.67
C ARG A 135 16.46 8.99 5.80
N GLN A 136 17.48 9.77 5.44
CA GLN A 136 17.42 11.24 5.53
C GLN A 136 16.37 11.83 4.58
N GLN A 137 16.22 11.29 3.36
CA GLN A 137 15.15 11.75 2.45
C GLN A 137 13.77 11.36 2.96
N LEU A 138 13.63 10.20 3.60
CA LEU A 138 12.38 9.85 4.28
C LEU A 138 12.06 10.85 5.39
N SER A 139 13.01 11.18 6.26
CA SER A 139 12.77 12.16 7.33
C SER A 139 12.43 13.55 6.79
N ALA A 140 13.06 13.99 5.70
CA ALA A 140 12.71 15.25 5.03
C ALA A 140 11.28 15.21 4.42
N LEU A 141 10.88 14.09 3.83
CA LEU A 141 9.52 13.89 3.34
C LEU A 141 8.50 13.95 4.47
N MET A 142 8.77 13.27 5.58
CA MET A 142 7.92 13.30 6.78
C MET A 142 7.80 14.71 7.36
N GLN A 143 8.87 15.50 7.37
CA GLN A 143 8.82 16.90 7.79
C GLN A 143 7.99 17.78 6.86
N ASN A 144 7.97 17.48 5.56
CA ASN A 144 7.23 18.28 4.57
C ASN A 144 5.72 17.99 4.56
N TYR A 145 5.32 16.73 4.73
CA TYR A 145 3.91 16.31 4.66
C TYR A 145 3.26 16.12 6.03
N PHE A 146 4.03 15.76 7.06
CA PHE A 146 3.56 15.36 8.39
C PHE A 146 4.37 16.01 9.52
N ALA A 147 4.64 17.31 9.42
CA ALA A 147 5.51 18.07 10.33
C ALA A 147 5.18 17.90 11.83
N PRO A 148 3.90 17.94 12.28
CA PRO A 148 3.56 17.67 13.68
C PRO A 148 4.02 16.30 14.18
N LEU A 149 3.92 15.26 13.35
CA LEU A 149 4.40 13.92 13.69
C LEU A 149 5.93 13.87 13.68
N ALA A 150 6.56 14.51 12.69
CA ALA A 150 8.01 14.56 12.58
C ALA A 150 8.70 15.32 13.71
N ALA A 151 8.07 16.39 14.20
CA ALA A 151 8.57 17.15 15.36
C ALA A 151 8.58 16.31 16.65
N ARG A 152 7.68 15.31 16.77
CA ARG A 152 7.66 14.37 17.91
C ARG A 152 8.70 13.26 17.79
N ASN A 153 9.17 12.96 16.58
CA ASN A 153 10.29 12.03 16.35
C ASN A 153 11.65 12.75 16.46
N ASP A 154 11.86 13.46 17.56
CA ASP A 154 12.97 14.40 17.79
C ASP A 154 14.36 13.75 17.91
N ARG A 155 14.40 12.45 18.25
CA ARG A 155 15.62 11.66 18.39
C ARG A 155 15.92 10.75 17.21
N ASP A 156 15.20 10.93 16.09
CA ASP A 156 15.32 10.09 14.89
C ASP A 156 15.19 8.61 15.27
N MET A 157 14.02 8.21 15.77
CA MET A 157 13.64 6.81 15.88
C MET A 157 13.31 6.28 14.48
N LYS A 158 13.54 4.99 14.24
CA LYS A 158 13.12 4.34 12.99
C LYS A 158 11.61 4.51 12.80
N TRP A 159 11.21 5.07 11.66
CA TRP A 159 9.84 5.54 11.42
C TRP A 159 8.75 4.50 11.68
N LYS A 160 8.93 3.25 11.22
CA LYS A 160 7.97 2.18 11.50
C LYS A 160 7.76 2.00 13.01
N LYS A 161 8.86 1.85 13.77
CA LYS A 161 8.83 1.72 15.23
C LYS A 161 8.20 2.93 15.91
N PHE A 162 8.46 4.13 15.38
CA PHE A 162 7.84 5.35 15.87
C PHE A 162 6.32 5.36 15.67
N PHE A 163 5.81 4.93 14.50
CA PHE A 163 4.37 4.83 14.26
C PHE A 163 3.68 3.89 15.25
N TYR A 164 4.22 2.68 15.47
CA TYR A 164 3.65 1.75 16.45
C TYR A 164 3.70 2.32 17.87
N LYS A 165 4.79 3.01 18.24
CA LYS A 165 4.86 3.68 19.54
C LYS A 165 3.73 4.71 19.68
N GLU A 166 3.51 5.55 18.68
CA GLU A 166 2.45 6.58 18.70
C GLU A 166 1.05 5.96 18.79
N LEU A 167 0.79 4.87 18.06
CA LEU A 167 -0.49 4.13 18.13
C LEU A 167 -0.69 3.51 19.52
N CYS A 168 0.32 2.81 20.04
CA CYS A 168 0.30 2.23 21.38
C CYS A 168 0.08 3.29 22.47
N ASP A 169 0.72 4.47 22.34
CA ASP A 169 0.55 5.58 23.29
C ASP A 169 -0.88 6.16 23.24
N GLN A 170 -1.51 6.21 22.06
CA GLN A 170 -2.91 6.67 21.91
C GLN A 170 -3.92 5.71 22.56
N GLU A 171 -3.66 4.40 22.51
CA GLU A 171 -4.49 3.39 23.17
C GLU A 171 -4.19 3.24 24.66
N GLY A 172 -3.21 3.99 25.19
CA GLY A 172 -2.76 3.88 26.58
C GLY A 172 -1.98 2.60 26.89
N LEU A 173 -1.69 1.78 25.87
CA LEU A 173 -0.92 0.56 25.93
C LEU A 173 0.58 0.89 25.82
N ARG A 174 1.17 1.40 26.91
CA ARG A 174 2.60 1.73 26.93
C ARG A 174 3.46 0.48 26.70
N SER A 175 3.92 0.28 25.47
CA SER A 175 4.77 -0.85 25.07
C SER A 175 6.18 -0.75 25.68
N CYS A 176 6.67 0.46 25.96
CA CYS A 176 7.98 0.69 26.54
C CYS A 176 7.88 0.97 28.05
N LEU A 177 8.45 0.08 28.86
CA LEU A 177 8.46 0.18 30.34
C LEU A 177 9.69 0.92 30.88
N ALA A 178 10.68 1.23 30.03
CA ALA A 178 11.91 1.88 30.46
C ALA A 178 11.66 3.35 30.85
N PRO A 179 12.28 3.84 31.95
CA PRO A 179 12.13 5.24 32.39
C PRO A 179 12.76 6.25 31.41
N SER A 180 13.72 5.80 30.59
CA SER A 180 14.33 6.57 29.52
C SER A 180 14.64 5.65 28.33
N CYS A 181 14.55 6.15 27.10
CA CYS A 181 14.91 5.35 25.93
C CYS A 181 16.41 5.03 25.90
N ALA A 182 17.28 5.90 26.41
CA ALA A 182 18.73 5.73 26.38
C ALA A 182 19.21 4.54 27.24
N ASP A 183 18.44 4.20 28.28
CA ASP A 183 18.74 3.09 29.19
C ASP A 183 17.96 1.81 28.83
N CYS A 184 17.17 1.84 27.74
CA CYS A 184 16.40 0.69 27.28
C CYS A 184 17.31 -0.34 26.59
N CYS A 185 17.15 -1.63 26.92
CA CYS A 185 17.88 -2.72 26.26
C CYS A 185 17.60 -2.81 24.75
N ASP A 186 16.44 -2.30 24.30
CA ASP A 186 16.02 -2.25 22.90
C ASP A 186 16.33 -0.92 22.21
N TYR A 187 17.20 -0.08 22.79
CA TYR A 187 17.59 1.21 22.22
C TYR A 187 18.16 1.07 20.80
N ALA A 188 19.13 0.17 20.60
CA ALA A 188 19.79 -0.01 19.31
C ALA A 188 18.82 -0.46 18.18
N PRO A 189 17.90 -1.41 18.41
CA PRO A 189 16.82 -1.69 17.46
C PRO A 189 15.98 -0.46 17.08
N CYS A 190 15.72 0.46 18.01
CA CYS A 190 14.86 1.63 17.81
C CYS A 190 15.56 2.85 17.20
N PHE A 191 16.83 3.09 17.55
CA PHE A 191 17.58 4.32 17.23
C PHE A 191 18.92 4.06 16.53
N GLY A 192 19.42 2.82 16.52
CA GLY A 192 20.68 2.46 15.89
C GLY A 192 20.66 2.57 14.36
N PRO A 193 21.84 2.51 13.71
CA PRO A 193 21.94 2.55 12.26
C PRO A 193 21.17 1.40 11.61
N GLU A 194 20.68 1.66 10.40
CA GLU A 194 20.01 0.67 9.55
C GLU A 194 21.11 -0.02 8.73
N LEU A 195 21.19 -1.35 8.82
CA LEU A 195 22.18 -2.19 8.13
C LEU A 195 21.66 -2.63 6.76
#